data_AF-A0A7K8XZ82-F1
#
_entry.id   AF-A0A7K8XZ82-F1
#
_cell.length_a   1.000
_cell.length_b   1.000
_cell.length_c   1.000
_cell.angle_alpha   90.00
_cell.angle_beta   90.00
_cell.angle_gamma   90.00
#
_symmetry.space_group_name_H-M   'P 1'
#
loop_
_entity.id
_entity.type
_entity.pdbx_description
1 polymer ?
#
loop_
_entity_poly.entity_id
_entity_poly.type
_entity_poly.pdbx_seq_one_letter_code
_entity_poly.pdbx_strand_id
1 'polypeptide(L)'
;DHEELCGTSYGSFCLNGGICYMIPTISSPFCRCIENYTGARCEEVLLPSIKSQTKGDLFAAFLASLLLLGVLVIGAFYFLCR
;
A
#
# COMPACT_ATOMS: atom_id res chain seq x y z
N ASP A 1 23.48 -14.92 14.64
CA ASP A 1 22.98 -16.21 14.15
C ASP A 1 22.52 -17.15 15.26
N HIS A 2 21.48 -16.77 16.02
CA HIS A 2 20.81 -17.70 16.94
C HIS A 2 19.29 -17.46 16.84
N GLU A 3 18.74 -17.71 15.66
CA GLU A 3 17.28 -17.87 15.47
C GLU A 3 16.95 -19.34 15.78
N GLU A 4 16.29 -19.60 16.91
CA GLU A 4 15.81 -20.94 17.25
C GLU A 4 14.34 -21.07 16.87
N LEU A 5 13.89 -22.25 16.42
CA LEU A 5 12.47 -22.46 16.10
C LEU A 5 11.63 -22.32 17.36
N CYS A 6 10.47 -21.66 17.25
CA CYS A 6 9.53 -21.58 18.36
C CYS A 6 9.05 -22.98 18.79
N GLY A 7 8.82 -23.16 20.10
CA GLY A 7 8.15 -24.36 20.62
C GLY A 7 6.67 -24.44 20.25
N THR A 8 6.04 -25.58 20.52
CA THR A 8 4.63 -25.89 20.17
C THR A 8 3.62 -24.91 20.75
N SER A 9 3.95 -24.22 21.85
CA SER A 9 3.10 -23.17 22.45
C SER A 9 2.80 -21.99 21.51
N TYR A 10 3.64 -21.75 20.49
CA TYR A 10 3.47 -20.66 19.52
C TYR A 10 3.03 -21.15 18.14
N GLY A 11 2.53 -22.39 18.04
CA GLY A 11 2.16 -23.01 16.76
C GLY A 11 1.11 -22.23 15.94
N SER A 12 0.31 -21.39 16.60
CA SER A 12 -0.68 -20.51 15.97
C SER A 12 -0.30 -19.03 15.99
N PHE A 13 0.93 -18.67 16.39
CA PHE A 13 1.36 -17.28 16.43
C PHE A 13 1.54 -16.72 15.02
N CYS A 14 2.30 -17.40 14.16
CA CYS A 14 2.41 -17.03 12.75
C CYS A 14 1.26 -17.59 11.95
N LEU A 15 0.56 -16.72 11.21
CA LEU A 15 -0.55 -17.07 10.35
C LEU A 15 -0.07 -17.37 8.93
N ASN A 16 -0.97 -17.88 8.08
CA ASN A 16 -0.76 -18.05 6.64
C ASN A 16 0.54 -18.81 6.27
N GLY A 17 0.93 -19.79 7.07
CA GLY A 17 2.12 -20.61 6.82
C GLY A 17 3.45 -19.93 7.14
N GLY A 18 3.44 -18.82 7.89
CA GLY A 18 4.67 -18.18 8.38
C GLY A 18 5.45 -19.08 9.35
N ILE A 19 6.77 -18.90 9.37
CA ILE A 19 7.69 -19.67 10.23
C ILE A 19 7.99 -18.86 11.49
N CYS A 20 7.77 -19.46 12.66
CA CYS A 20 8.03 -18.83 13.95
C CYS A 20 9.47 -19.08 14.42
N TYR A 21 10.17 -17.99 14.75
CA TYR A 21 11.48 -17.99 15.38
C TYR A 21 11.43 -17.31 16.74
N MET A 22 12.21 -17.81 17.69
CA MET A 22 12.35 -17.23 19.02
C MET A 22 13.62 -16.39 19.07
N ILE A 23 13.49 -15.14 19.51
CA ILE A 23 14.64 -14.25 19.69
C ILE A 23 15.15 -14.43 21.13
N PRO A 24 16.32 -15.04 21.37
CA PRO A 24 16.77 -15.40 22.72
C PRO A 24 17.04 -14.19 23.61
N THR A 25 17.40 -13.04 23.02
CA THR A 25 17.80 -11.83 23.75
C THR A 25 16.65 -11.08 24.40
N ILE A 26 15.44 -11.19 23.84
CA ILE A 26 14.25 -10.46 24.30
C ILE A 26 13.07 -11.39 24.61
N SER A 27 13.30 -12.71 24.56
CA SER A 27 12.31 -13.76 24.78
C SER A 27 10.97 -13.52 24.06
N SER A 28 11.02 -13.00 22.84
CA SER A 28 9.84 -12.73 22.02
C SER A 28 9.83 -13.56 20.72
N PRO A 29 8.66 -14.05 20.28
CA PRO A 29 8.52 -14.72 19.00
C PRO A 29 8.51 -13.72 17.84
N PHE A 30 9.06 -14.12 16.70
CA PHE A 30 9.08 -13.38 15.45
C PHE A 30 8.63 -14.28 14.29
N CYS A 31 7.87 -13.72 13.35
CA CYS A 31 7.37 -14.45 12.19
C CYS A 31 8.13 -14.09 10.92
N ARG A 32 8.69 -15.11 10.27
CA ARG A 32 9.17 -15.02 8.89
C ARG A 32 8.03 -15.39 7.95
N CYS A 33 7.49 -14.40 7.24
CA CYS A 33 6.38 -14.63 6.31
C CYS A 33 6.83 -15.28 5.00
N ILE A 34 5.92 -16.05 4.40
CA ILE A 34 6.08 -16.61 3.06
C ILE A 34 5.75 -15.54 2.01
N GLU A 35 6.06 -15.83 0.73
CA GLU A 35 5.75 -14.92 -0.37
C GLU A 35 4.26 -14.51 -0.37
N ASN A 36 4.01 -13.25 -0.69
CA ASN A 36 2.68 -12.63 -0.72
C ASN A 36 1.99 -12.40 0.63
N TYR A 37 2.68 -12.61 1.77
CA TYR A 37 2.16 -12.23 3.08
C TYR A 37 3.12 -11.29 3.83
N THR A 38 2.55 -10.40 4.64
CA THR A 38 3.25 -9.41 5.46
C THR A 38 2.50 -9.18 6.78
N GLY A 39 3.01 -8.31 7.63
CA GLY A 39 2.48 -8.04 8.98
C GLY A 39 3.28 -8.75 10.07
N ALA A 40 3.00 -8.41 11.34
CA ALA A 40 3.76 -8.93 12.48
C ALA A 40 3.56 -10.44 12.68
N ARG A 41 2.41 -10.96 12.22
CA ARG A 41 2.01 -12.36 12.31
C ARG A 41 1.70 -12.94 10.94
N CYS A 42 2.12 -12.30 9.86
CA CYS A 42 1.81 -12.69 8.48
C CYS A 42 0.30 -12.66 8.18
N GLU A 43 -0.45 -11.74 8.80
CA GLU A 43 -1.90 -11.59 8.68
C GLU A 43 -2.34 -10.82 7.43
N GLU A 44 -1.44 -10.04 6.84
CA GLU A 44 -1.73 -9.18 5.69
C GLU A 44 -1.30 -9.86 4.39
N VAL A 45 -2.11 -9.75 3.34
CA VAL A 45 -1.71 -10.15 1.99
C VAL A 45 -0.95 -8.98 1.36
N LEU A 46 0.24 -9.23 0.83
CA LEU A 46 0.94 -8.34 -0.08
C LEU A 46 0.14 -8.29 -1.38
N LEU A 47 -0.93 -7.51 -1.37
CA LEU A 47 -1.58 -7.10 -2.59
C LEU A 47 -0.53 -6.33 -3.39
N PRO A 48 -0.30 -6.68 -4.68
CA PRO A 48 0.55 -5.87 -5.52
C PRO A 48 0.01 -4.45 -5.41
N SER A 49 0.86 -3.54 -4.92
CA SER A 49 0.56 -2.12 -4.88
C SER A 49 0.32 -1.67 -6.31
N ILE A 50 -0.90 -1.82 -6.82
CA ILE A 50 -1.43 -0.88 -7.79
C ILE A 50 -1.46 0.41 -7.00
N LYS A 51 -0.33 1.11 -7.03
CA LYS A 51 -0.11 2.38 -6.38
C LYS A 51 -1.29 3.24 -6.81
N SER A 52 -2.29 3.38 -5.94
CA SER A 52 -3.41 4.29 -6.13
C SER A 52 -2.89 5.72 -5.87
N GLN A 53 -1.86 6.09 -6.62
CA GLN A 53 -1.16 7.36 -6.51
C GLN A 53 -0.92 7.97 -7.90
N THR A 54 -1.48 7.39 -8.96
CA THR A 54 -1.50 8.01 -10.31
C THR A 54 -2.89 8.54 -10.68
N LYS A 55 -3.96 8.11 -9.99
CA LYS A 55 -5.32 8.58 -10.26
C LYS A 55 -5.52 10.04 -9.83
N GLY A 56 -5.01 10.43 -8.66
CA GLY A 56 -5.17 11.78 -8.11
C GLY A 56 -4.60 12.88 -9.00
N ASP A 57 -3.36 12.72 -9.46
CA ASP A 57 -2.69 13.68 -10.36
C ASP A 57 -3.39 13.81 -11.71
N LEU A 58 -3.86 12.68 -12.27
CA LEU A 58 -4.56 12.69 -13.55
C LEU A 58 -5.90 13.44 -13.44
N PHE A 59 -6.65 13.23 -12.36
CA PHE A 59 -7.91 13.95 -12.13
C PHE A 59 -7.71 15.45 -11.95
N ALA A 60 -6.68 15.88 -11.22
CA ALA A 60 -6.37 17.29 -11.04
C ALA A 60 -6.04 17.98 -12.38
N ALA A 61 -5.23 17.33 -13.22
CA ALA A 61 -4.89 17.82 -14.55
C ALA A 61 -6.11 17.98 -15.47
N PHE A 62 -7.02 17.00 -15.47
CA PHE A 62 -8.26 17.07 -16.25
C PHE A 62 -9.16 18.24 -15.83
N LEU A 63 -9.33 18.45 -14.52
CA LEU A 63 -10.15 19.57 -14.01
C LEU A 63 -9.53 20.93 -14.36
N ALA A 64 -8.21 21.08 -14.22
CA ALA A 64 -7.51 22.30 -14.60
C ALA A 64 -7.66 22.61 -16.10
N SER A 65 -7.55 21.59 -16.95
CA SER A 65 -7.69 21.73 -18.41
C SER A 65 -9.10 22.17 -18.83
N LEU A 66 -10.15 21.59 -18.24
CA LEU A 66 -11.54 21.96 -18.51
C LEU A 66 -11.84 23.42 -18.10
N LEU A 67 -11.34 23.86 -16.95
CA LEU A 67 -11.52 25.24 -16.48
C LEU A 67 -10.84 26.26 -17.40
N LEU A 68 -9.60 25.99 -17.81
CA LEU A 68 -8.86 26.84 -18.74
C LEU A 68 -9.57 26.96 -20.10
N LEU A 69 -10.02 25.82 -20.65
CA LEU A 69 -10.74 25.81 -21.91
C LEU A 69 -12.07 26.58 -21.83
N GLY A 70 -12.80 26.42 -20.73
CA GLY A 70 -14.04 27.16 -20.48
C GLY A 70 -13.83 28.67 -20.49
N VAL A 71 -12.82 29.17 -19.78
CA VAL A 71 -12.49 30.61 -19.73
C VAL A 71 -12.09 31.14 -21.11
N LEU A 72 -11.30 30.39 -21.88
CA LEU A 72 -10.91 30.77 -23.23
C LEU A 72 -12.10 30.85 -24.19
N VAL A 73 -13.01 29.87 -24.14
CA VAL A 73 -14.22 29.87 -24.98
C VAL A 73 -15.13 31.04 -24.62
N ILE A 74 -15.35 31.27 -23.32
CA ILE A 74 -16.16 32.39 -22.84
C ILE A 74 -15.54 33.72 -23.26
N GLY A 75 -14.23 33.91 -23.07
CA GLY A 75 -13.52 35.12 -23.46
C GLY A 75 -13.55 35.37 -24.97
N ALA A 76 -13.32 34.33 -25.78
CA ALA A 76 -13.41 34.43 -27.23
C ALA A 76 -14.83 34.77 -27.70
N PHE A 77 -15.87 34.17 -27.10
CA PHE A 77 -17.25 34.51 -27.40
C PHE A 77 -17.57 35.96 -27.06
N TYR A 78 -17.17 36.45 -25.88
CA TYR A 78 -17.34 37.87 -25.53
C TYR A 78 -16.60 38.82 -26.47
N PHE A 79 -15.41 38.44 -26.94
CA PHE A 79 -14.63 39.26 -27.88
C PHE A 79 -15.25 39.26 -29.29
N LEU A 80 -15.77 38.13 -29.75
CA LEU A 80 -16.37 37.99 -31.08
C LEU A 80 -17.80 38.51 -31.15
N CYS A 81 -18.54 38.51 -30.04
CA CYS A 81 -19.90 39.03 -29.95
C CYS A 81 -19.98 40.49 -29.48
N ARG A 82 -18.84 41.17 -29.31
CA ARG A 82 -18.74 42.61 -29.05
C ARG A 82 -18.38 43.36 -30.32
#